data_AF-A0A662EQ78-F1
#
_entry.id   AF-A0A662EQ78-F1
#
_cell.length_a   1.000
_cell.length_b   1.000
_cell.length_c   1.000
_cell.angle_alpha   90.00
_cell.angle_beta   90.00
_cell.angle_gamma   90.00
#
_symmetry.space_group_name_H-M   'P 1'
#
loop_
_entity.id
_entity.type
_entity.pdbx_description
1 polymer ?
#
loop_
_entity_poly.entity_id
_entity_poly.type
_entity_poly.pdbx_seq_one_letter_code
_entity_poly.pdbx_strand_id
1 'polypeptide(L)'
;MNGPLRDNWEGVFRQYGVDIVFNGHMHWYEHSYVHGSHHVVTGGGGVPLQDPMESVAPGTVCRRHNILHYVRVTVDGDTMRVEMIPVASIYDGGVHPLPDGRPIDPFTVPASD
;
A
#
# COMPACT_ATOMS: atom_id res chain seq x y z
N MET A 1 7.63 -13.30 6.02
CA MET A 1 9.00 -12.79 6.24
C MET A 1 9.60 -12.41 4.90
N ASN A 2 9.89 -11.13 4.67
CA ASN A 2 10.51 -10.65 3.41
C ASN A 2 12.00 -10.32 3.58
N GLY A 3 12.63 -10.64 4.71
CA GLY A 3 14.03 -10.30 5.01
C GLY A 3 15.00 -10.65 3.88
N PRO A 4 15.03 -11.92 3.41
CA PRO A 4 15.88 -12.31 2.29
C PRO A 4 15.56 -11.60 0.98
N LEU A 5 14.31 -11.20 0.75
CA LEU A 5 13.91 -10.43 -0.43
C LEU A 5 14.38 -8.98 -0.33
N ARG A 6 14.18 -8.36 0.84
CA ARG A 6 14.65 -7.00 1.10
C ARG A 6 16.17 -6.91 0.96
N ASP A 7 16.91 -7.79 1.61
CA ASP A 7 18.38 -7.72 1.63
C ASP A 7 18.99 -7.85 0.22
N ASN A 8 18.37 -8.65 -0.66
CA ASN A 8 18.84 -8.85 -2.02
C ASN A 8 18.40 -7.73 -3.00
N TRP A 9 17.24 -7.11 -2.77
CA TRP A 9 16.65 -6.18 -3.75
C TRP A 9 16.69 -4.71 -3.32
N GLU A 10 16.81 -4.40 -2.03
CA GLU A 10 16.87 -3.01 -1.56
C GLU A 10 18.07 -2.26 -2.16
N GLY A 11 19.23 -2.92 -2.26
CA GLY A 11 20.39 -2.35 -2.93
C GLY A 11 20.13 -2.03 -4.40
N VAL A 12 19.46 -2.94 -5.12
CA VAL A 12 19.10 -2.75 -6.54
C VAL A 12 18.08 -1.63 -6.70
N PHE A 13 17.01 -1.60 -5.90
CA PHE A 13 15.99 -0.55 -5.96
C PHE A 13 16.61 0.83 -5.73
N ARG A 14 17.51 0.94 -4.77
CA ARG A 14 18.23 2.19 -4.49
C ARG A 14 19.20 2.57 -5.61
N GLN A 15 19.93 1.60 -6.17
CA GLN A 15 20.87 1.85 -7.26
C GLN A 15 20.17 2.39 -8.52
N TYR A 16 18.96 1.89 -8.80
CA TYR A 16 18.21 2.25 -10.01
C TYR A 16 17.11 3.29 -9.77
N GLY A 17 17.05 3.90 -8.58
CA GLY A 17 16.11 4.97 -8.29
C GLY A 17 14.64 4.54 -8.38
N VAL A 18 14.29 3.36 -7.86
CA VAL A 18 12.89 2.91 -7.87
C VAL A 18 12.03 3.82 -6.98
N ASP A 19 11.07 4.51 -7.58
CA ASP A 19 10.21 5.46 -6.86
C ASP A 19 9.16 4.77 -5.99
N ILE A 20 8.62 3.63 -6.45
CA ILE A 20 7.57 2.89 -5.76
C ILE A 20 7.65 1.38 -5.96
N VAL A 21 7.27 0.63 -4.92
CA VAL A 21 7.10 -0.83 -4.95
C VAL A 21 5.69 -1.17 -4.47
N PHE A 22 4.97 -2.00 -5.22
CA PHE A 22 3.68 -2.56 -4.82
C PHE A 22 3.81 -4.04 -4.48
N ASN A 23 3.21 -4.47 -3.37
CA ASN A 23 3.13 -5.89 -3.01
C ASN A 23 1.81 -6.24 -2.31
N GLY A 24 1.52 -7.53 -2.23
CA GLY A 24 0.39 -8.07 -1.48
C GLY A 24 0.84 -8.89 -0.27
N HIS A 25 0.31 -10.11 -0.17
CA HIS A 25 0.54 -11.10 0.90
C HIS A 25 -0.05 -10.75 2.26
N MET A 26 0.23 -9.57 2.80
CA MET A 26 -0.43 -9.12 4.03
C MET A 26 -1.82 -8.59 3.70
N HIS A 27 -2.84 -9.07 4.39
CA HIS A 27 -4.23 -8.81 4.05
C HIS A 27 -4.72 -7.47 4.63
N TRP A 28 -4.00 -6.39 4.33
CA TRP A 28 -4.34 -5.02 4.69
C TRP A 28 -3.76 -4.03 3.68
N TYR A 29 -4.11 -2.76 3.83
CA TYR A 29 -3.43 -1.67 3.15
C TYR A 29 -2.32 -1.11 4.05
N GLU A 30 -1.14 -0.90 3.50
CA GLU A 30 -0.08 -0.17 4.17
C GLU A 30 0.78 0.58 3.16
N HIS A 31 1.05 1.85 3.45
CA HIS A 31 1.97 2.68 2.72
C HIS A 31 3.08 3.12 3.66
N SER A 32 4.32 2.87 3.26
CA SER A 32 5.53 3.34 3.93
C SER A 32 6.41 4.13 2.97
N TYR A 33 7.18 5.07 3.50
CA TYR A 33 8.19 5.80 2.76
C TYR A 33 9.56 5.57 3.41
N VAL A 34 10.45 4.91 2.68
CA VAL A 34 11.73 4.43 3.22
C VAL A 34 12.82 4.67 2.18
N HIS A 35 13.91 5.32 2.59
CA HIS A 35 15.09 5.55 1.75
C HIS A 35 14.81 6.24 0.40
N GLY A 36 13.77 7.08 0.31
CA GLY A 36 13.41 7.79 -0.91
C GLY A 36 12.38 7.07 -1.79
N SER A 37 11.93 5.87 -1.40
CA SER A 37 10.99 5.06 -2.16
C SER A 37 9.70 4.82 -1.39
N HIS A 38 8.58 4.85 -2.11
CA HIS A 38 7.28 4.44 -1.61
C HIS A 38 7.15 2.92 -1.63
N HIS A 39 6.58 2.33 -0.58
CA HIS A 39 6.28 0.91 -0.49
C HIS A 39 4.81 0.75 -0.12
N VAL A 40 4.04 0.12 -0.99
CA VAL A 40 2.60 -0.06 -0.83
C VAL A 40 2.24 -1.54 -0.76
N VAL A 41 1.78 -1.97 0.40
CA VAL A 41 1.06 -3.22 0.58
C VAL A 41 -0.41 -2.98 0.23
N THR A 42 -0.94 -3.74 -0.74
CA THR A 42 -2.35 -3.70 -1.14
C THR A 42 -2.95 -5.12 -1.16
N GLY A 43 -3.11 -5.72 0.02
CA GLY A 43 -3.62 -7.09 0.13
C GLY A 43 -5.09 -7.22 0.51
N GLY A 44 -5.89 -6.15 0.44
CA GLY A 44 -7.32 -6.16 0.75
C GLY A 44 -8.21 -6.72 -0.37
N GLY A 45 -7.72 -7.70 -1.14
CA GLY A 45 -8.41 -8.20 -2.34
C GLY A 45 -9.58 -9.17 -2.11
N GLY A 46 -9.85 -9.59 -0.86
CA GLY A 46 -11.02 -10.42 -0.54
C GLY A 46 -10.78 -11.71 0.26
N VAL A 47 -9.53 -12.05 0.60
CA VAL A 47 -9.21 -13.15 1.53
C VAL A 47 -9.48 -12.68 2.98
N PRO A 48 -9.84 -13.56 3.95
CA PRO A 48 -10.03 -13.15 5.34
C PRO A 48 -8.87 -12.27 5.83
N LEU A 49 -9.23 -11.09 6.32
CA LEU A 49 -8.26 -10.08 6.73
C LEU A 49 -7.58 -10.54 8.02
N GLN A 50 -6.29 -10.26 8.13
CA GLN A 50 -5.49 -10.66 9.29
C GLN A 50 -5.79 -9.75 10.47
N ASP A 51 -5.60 -10.28 11.68
CA ASP A 51 -5.67 -9.48 12.90
C ASP A 51 -4.66 -8.32 12.83
N PRO A 52 -5.05 -7.14 13.33
CA PRO A 52 -4.16 -5.98 13.35
C PRO A 52 -2.84 -6.30 14.07
N MET A 53 -1.72 -5.97 13.43
CA MET A 53 -0.43 -5.98 14.10
C MET A 53 -0.24 -4.67 14.87
N GLU A 54 0.02 -4.76 16.18
CA GLU A 54 0.27 -3.58 17.03
C GLU A 54 1.55 -2.84 16.64
N SER A 55 2.58 -3.57 16.20
CA SER A 55 3.86 -2.96 15.82
C SER A 55 3.75 -2.24 14.47
N VAL A 56 4.03 -0.94 14.47
CA VAL A 56 4.15 -0.12 13.25
C VAL A 56 5.62 0.01 12.88
N ALA A 57 5.96 -0.31 11.63
CA ALA A 57 7.33 -0.22 11.16
C ALA A 57 7.73 1.26 10.99
N PRO A 58 9.00 1.64 11.27
CA PRO A 58 9.48 2.98 10.96
C PRO A 58 9.26 3.34 9.48
N GLY A 59 8.82 4.57 9.22
CA GLY A 59 8.49 5.04 7.86
C GLY A 59 7.08 4.71 7.39
N THR A 60 6.24 4.02 8.20
CA THR A 60 4.82 3.85 7.87
C THR A 60 4.13 5.21 7.82
N VAL A 61 3.51 5.52 6.67
CA VAL A 61 2.71 6.73 6.43
C VAL A 61 1.24 6.45 6.75
N CYS A 62 0.72 5.33 6.25
CA CYS A 62 -0.67 4.94 6.42
C CYS A 62 -0.80 3.43 6.56
N ARG A 63 -1.67 2.96 7.46
CA ARG A 63 -2.06 1.55 7.56
C ARG A 63 -3.57 1.45 7.78
N ARG A 64 -4.24 0.52 7.09
CA ARG A 64 -5.67 0.24 7.25
C ARG A 64 -5.92 -1.26 7.21
N HIS A 65 -6.45 -1.78 8.30
CA HIS A 65 -6.95 -3.15 8.40
C HIS A 65 -8.45 -3.17 8.10
N ASN A 66 -9.01 -4.35 7.91
CA ASN A 66 -10.47 -4.55 7.85
C ASN A 66 -11.18 -3.79 6.71
N ILE A 67 -10.46 -3.43 5.64
CA ILE A 67 -11.02 -2.74 4.48
C ILE A 67 -10.61 -3.49 3.20
N LEU A 68 -11.60 -4.01 2.48
CA LEU A 68 -11.44 -4.47 1.11
C LEU A 68 -11.21 -3.27 0.21
N HIS A 69 -10.22 -3.35 -0.67
CA HIS A 69 -9.80 -2.23 -1.49
C HIS A 69 -9.05 -2.68 -2.75
N TYR A 70 -8.85 -1.73 -3.64
CA TYR A 70 -7.83 -1.79 -4.69
C TYR A 70 -7.03 -0.49 -4.67
N VAL A 71 -5.87 -0.48 -5.32
CA VAL A 71 -5.10 0.76 -5.54
C VAL A 71 -5.33 1.21 -6.98
N ARG A 72 -5.70 2.49 -7.13
CA ARG A 72 -5.75 3.16 -8.43
C ARG A 72 -4.48 3.98 -8.60
N VAL A 73 -3.81 3.76 -9.73
CA VAL A 73 -2.64 4.53 -10.15
C VAL A 73 -3.01 5.28 -11.42
N THR A 74 -2.86 6.60 -11.39
CA THR A 74 -3.03 7.48 -12.54
C THR A 74 -1.69 8.11 -12.87
N VAL A 75 -1.17 7.87 -14.07
CA VAL A 75 0.05 8.48 -14.57
C VAL A 75 -0.32 9.60 -15.53
N ASP A 76 0.20 10.79 -15.29
CA ASP A 76 0.02 11.97 -16.14
C ASP A 76 1.33 12.74 -16.23
N GLY A 77 1.89 12.82 -17.44
CA GLY A 77 3.21 13.38 -17.69
C GLY A 77 4.29 12.72 -16.84
N ASP A 78 4.96 13.52 -16.03
CA ASP A 78 6.02 13.18 -15.10
C ASP A 78 5.50 12.92 -13.67
N THR A 79 4.21 12.67 -13.51
CA THR A 79 3.62 12.42 -12.19
C THR A 79 2.80 11.14 -12.17
N MET A 80 2.86 10.44 -11.04
CA MET A 80 2.04 9.29 -10.72
C MET A 80 1.24 9.57 -9.45
N ARG A 81 -0.09 9.63 -9.57
CA ARG A 81 -1.00 9.71 -8.44
C ARG A 81 -1.44 8.30 -8.02
N VAL A 82 -1.30 8.00 -6.74
CA VAL A 82 -1.63 6.70 -6.14
C VAL A 82 -2.73 6.89 -5.10
N GLU A 83 -3.76 6.06 -5.17
CA GLU A 83 -4.96 6.16 -4.34
C GLU A 83 -5.44 4.78 -3.89
N MET A 84 -5.65 4.57 -2.60
CA MET A 84 -6.40 3.40 -2.11
C MET A 84 -7.89 3.67 -2.28
N ILE A 85 -8.59 2.86 -3.08
CA ILE A 85 -10.04 2.95 -3.24
C ILE A 85 -10.72 1.90 -2.37
N PRO A 86 -11.45 2.32 -1.31
CA PRO A 86 -12.17 1.39 -0.46
C PRO A 86 -13.37 0.80 -1.21
N VAL A 87 -13.68 -0.47 -0.92
CA VAL A 87 -14.82 -1.20 -1.48
C VAL A 87 -15.79 -1.61 -0.37
N ALA A 88 -15.29 -2.14 0.74
CA ALA A 88 -16.10 -2.56 1.88
C ALA A 88 -15.28 -2.62 3.17
N SER A 89 -15.94 -2.39 4.31
CA SER A 89 -15.40 -2.70 5.63
C SER A 89 -15.80 -4.10 6.07
N ILE A 90 -14.91 -4.79 6.79
CA ILE A 90 -15.17 -6.11 7.39
C ILE A 90 -15.25 -5.93 8.91
N TYR A 91 -16.43 -6.19 9.49
CA TYR A 91 -16.64 -6.19 10.93
C TYR A 91 -17.88 -7.00 11.28
N ASP A 92 -17.97 -7.48 12.53
CA ASP A 92 -19.05 -8.33 13.03
C ASP A 92 -19.32 -9.58 12.15
N GLY A 93 -18.27 -10.10 11.53
CA GLY A 93 -18.36 -11.25 10.61
C GLY A 93 -19.04 -10.95 9.26
N GLY A 94 -19.35 -9.68 8.97
CA GLY A 94 -20.03 -9.23 7.76
C GLY A 94 -19.15 -8.39 6.83
N VAL A 95 -19.64 -8.25 5.59
CA VAL A 95 -19.11 -7.33 4.58
C VAL A 95 -20.04 -6.13 4.47
N HIS A 96 -19.52 -4.94 4.71
CA HIS A 96 -20.29 -3.69 4.74
C HIS A 96 -19.79 -2.76 3.63
N PRO A 97 -20.50 -2.66 2.48
CA PRO A 97 -20.05 -1.86 1.33
C PRO A 97 -19.81 -0.39 1.67
N LEU A 98 -18.79 0.20 1.06
CA LEU A 98 -18.43 1.60 1.17
C LEU A 98 -18.70 2.30 -0.19
N PRO A 99 -19.91 2.86 -0.40
CA PRO A 99 -20.36 3.26 -1.73
C PRO A 99 -19.81 4.62 -2.20
N ASP A 100 -19.21 5.42 -1.33
CA ASP A 100 -18.75 6.77 -1.70
C ASP A 100 -17.44 6.77 -2.51
N GLY A 101 -16.72 5.64 -2.54
CA GLY A 101 -15.49 5.45 -3.30
C GLY A 101 -14.41 6.48 -3.01
N ARG A 102 -14.50 7.20 -1.88
CA ARG A 102 -13.57 8.28 -1.56
C ARG A 102 -12.18 7.69 -1.34
N PRO A 103 -11.16 8.17 -2.08
CA PRO A 103 -9.79 7.69 -1.89
C PRO A 103 -9.33 7.84 -0.45
N ILE A 104 -8.70 6.79 0.07
CA ILE A 104 -7.88 6.84 1.28
C ILE A 104 -6.43 6.99 0.84
N ASP A 105 -5.66 7.74 1.62
CA ASP A 105 -4.22 7.92 1.43
C ASP A 105 -3.83 8.31 -0.01
N PRO A 106 -4.40 9.38 -0.59
CA PRO A 106 -3.96 9.85 -1.90
C PRO A 106 -2.57 10.49 -1.79
N PHE A 107 -1.63 10.08 -2.63
CA PHE A 107 -0.32 10.71 -2.75
C PHE A 107 0.17 10.77 -4.20
N THR A 108 1.12 11.66 -4.45
CA THR A 108 1.73 11.86 -5.77
C THR A 108 3.22 11.57 -5.68
N VAL A 109 3.71 10.83 -6.66
CA VAL A 109 5.12 10.52 -6.87
C VAL A 109 5.54 11.24 -8.16
N PRO A 110 6.43 12.24 -8.09
CA PRO A 110 7.04 12.80 -9.30
C PRO A 110 8.02 11.79 -9.90
N ALA A 111 8.28 11.88 -11.19
CA ALA A 111 9.38 11.16 -11.82
C ALA A 111 10.69 11.62 -11.17
N SER A 112 11.57 10.67 -10.85
CA SER A 112 12.94 10.98 -10.48
C SER A 112 13.70 11.54 -11.69
N ASP A 113 14.50 12.59 -11.45
CA ASP A 113 15.40 13.21 -12.44
C ASP A 113 16.52 12.27 -12.94
#